data_AF-A0A7Y3L752-F1
#
_entry.id   AF-A0A7Y3L752-F1
#
_cell.length_a   1.000
_cell.length_b   1.000
_cell.length_c   1.000
_cell.angle_alpha   90.00
_cell.angle_beta   90.00
_cell.angle_gamma   90.00
#
_symmetry.space_group_name_H-M   'P 1'
#
loop_
_entity.id
_entity.type
_entity.pdbx_description
1 polymer ?
#
loop_
_entity_poly.entity_id
_entity_poly.type
_entity_poly.pdbx_seq_one_letter_code
_entity_poly.pdbx_strand_id
1 'polypeptide(L)'
;MSEKTRNVLHLHFGLFLAEAICISAFVVEISRALSGNILSWAYVIEWPILGTYAVYMWRKLLKEERSGESAPPAPVVDDDPRLAAWNDYLARVHSNEHSHREES
;
A
#
# COMPACT_ATOMS: atom_id res chain seq x y z
N MET A 1 6.06 7.02 -22.50
CA MET A 1 6.84 6.16 -21.59
C MET A 1 5.87 5.48 -20.64
N SER A 2 5.87 4.14 -20.64
CA SER A 2 4.86 3.27 -20.02
C SER A 2 4.54 3.66 -18.57
N GLU A 3 3.26 3.81 -18.21
CA GLU A 3 2.82 4.16 -16.84
C GLU A 3 3.40 3.25 -15.77
N LYS A 4 3.63 1.98 -16.11
CA LYS A 4 4.26 0.98 -15.25
C LYS A 4 5.67 1.40 -14.82
N THR A 5 6.45 2.00 -15.71
CA THR A 5 7.81 2.47 -15.41
C THR A 5 7.78 3.66 -14.45
N ARG A 6 6.81 4.57 -14.61
CA ARG A 6 6.66 5.77 -13.76
C ARG A 6 6.27 5.43 -12.32
N ASN A 7 5.41 4.43 -12.13
CA ASN A 7 5.09 3.91 -10.82
C ASN A 7 6.33 3.29 -10.17
N VAL A 8 7.03 2.38 -10.84
CA VAL A 8 8.27 1.76 -10.33
C VAL A 8 9.34 2.81 -10.01
N LEU A 9 9.42 3.89 -10.79
CA LEU A 9 10.39 4.97 -10.56
C LEU A 9 10.04 5.80 -9.32
N HIS A 10 8.78 6.22 -9.14
CA HIS A 10 8.31 6.82 -7.88
C HIS A 10 8.55 5.89 -6.70
N LEU A 11 8.39 4.60 -6.96
CA LEU A 11 8.58 3.56 -5.98
C LEU A 11 10.04 3.56 -5.46
N HIS A 12 11.01 3.47 -6.37
CA HIS A 12 12.42 3.58 -5.99
C HIS A 12 12.79 4.95 -5.42
N PHE A 13 12.20 6.04 -5.93
CA PHE A 13 12.45 7.39 -5.42
C PHE A 13 12.04 7.54 -3.96
N GLY A 14 10.88 6.99 -3.57
CA GLY A 14 10.40 7.00 -2.18
C GLY A 14 11.36 6.25 -1.25
N LEU A 15 11.87 5.10 -1.70
CA LEU A 15 12.87 4.33 -0.96
C LEU A 15 14.18 5.11 -0.79
N PHE A 16 14.74 5.63 -1.88
CA PHE A 16 15.98 6.41 -1.85
C PHE A 16 15.84 7.68 -0.99
N LEU A 17 14.70 8.35 -1.04
CA LEU A 17 14.44 9.53 -0.23
C LEU A 17 14.37 9.20 1.26
N ALA A 18 13.66 8.13 1.64
CA ALA A 18 13.58 7.68 3.02
C ALA A 18 14.96 7.27 3.57
N GLU A 19 15.73 6.53 2.77
CA GLU A 19 17.08 6.11 3.12
C GLU A 19 18.01 7.32 3.28
N ALA A 20 17.96 8.28 2.35
CA ALA A 20 18.77 9.49 2.40
C ALA A 20 18.46 10.34 3.64
N ILE A 21 17.18 10.49 4.01
CA ILE A 21 16.78 11.19 5.24
C ILE A 21 17.32 10.47 6.47
N CYS A 22 17.20 9.14 6.51
CA CYS A 22 17.65 8.31 7.61
C CYS A 22 19.18 8.39 7.81
N ILE A 23 19.96 8.28 6.73
CA ILE A 23 21.43 8.37 6.74
C ILE A 23 21.87 9.79 7.15
N SER A 24 21.21 10.82 6.61
CA SER A 24 21.55 12.21 6.94
C SER A 24 21.31 12.52 8.42
N ALA A 25 20.16 12.10 8.96
CA ALA A 25 19.84 12.26 10.39
C ALA A 25 20.83 11.49 11.28
N PHE A 26 21.20 10.26 10.89
CA PHE A 26 22.20 9.45 11.60
C PHE A 26 23.58 10.14 11.66
N VAL A 27 24.06 10.72 10.56
CA VAL A 27 25.36 11.41 10.50
C VAL A 27 25.39 12.64 11.43
N VAL A 28 24.30 13.42 11.45
CA VAL A 28 24.17 14.58 12.34
C VAL A 28 24.16 14.14 13.80
N GLU A 29 23.39 13.11 14.15
CA GLU A 29 23.30 12.63 15.53
C GLU A 29 24.57 11.94 16.02
N ILE A 30 25.32 11.23 15.16
CA ILE A 30 26.66 10.73 15.51
C ILE A 30 27.60 11.89 15.84
N SER A 31 27.58 12.95 15.02
CA SER A 31 28.45 14.11 15.24
C SER A 31 28.14 14.79 16.58
N ARG A 32 26.85 14.82 16.97
CA ARG A 32 26.39 15.33 18.27
C ARG A 32 26.68 14.37 19.43
N ALA A 33 26.56 13.07 19.24
CA ALA A 33 26.88 12.07 20.25
C ALA A 33 28.37 12.10 20.62
N LEU A 34 29.25 12.23 19.61
CA LEU A 34 30.70 12.36 19.80
C LEU A 34 31.09 13.69 20.48
N SER A 35 30.25 14.71 20.40
CA SER A 35 30.42 15.97 21.13
C SER A 35 30.02 15.91 22.62
N GLY A 36 29.63 14.73 23.12
CA GLY A 36 29.34 14.48 24.53
C GLY A 36 27.85 14.48 24.91
N ASN A 37 26.94 14.58 23.93
CA ASN A 37 25.50 14.51 24.21
C ASN A 37 25.02 13.05 24.26
N ILE A 38 24.84 12.51 25.46
CA ILE A 38 24.46 11.11 25.64
C ILE A 38 23.05 10.79 25.11
N LEU A 39 22.14 11.78 25.06
CA LEU A 39 20.80 11.60 24.50
C LEU A 39 20.82 11.32 23.00
N SER A 40 21.83 11.81 22.26
CA SER A 40 21.96 11.57 20.82
C SER A 40 22.20 10.08 20.49
N TRP A 41 22.70 9.27 21.43
CA TRP A 41 22.88 7.83 21.22
C TRP A 41 21.57 7.08 20.95
N ALA A 42 20.46 7.50 21.59
CA ALA A 42 19.16 6.88 21.32
C ALA A 42 18.76 7.10 19.86
N TYR A 43 18.91 8.32 19.37
CA TYR A 43 18.59 8.68 17.99
C TYR A 43 19.51 7.97 16.97
N VAL A 44 20.80 7.82 17.26
CA VAL A 44 21.74 7.05 16.42
C VAL A 44 21.25 5.62 16.17
N ILE A 45 20.55 5.00 17.12
CA ILE A 45 19.97 3.66 16.96
C ILE A 45 18.55 3.72 16.38
N GLU A 46 17.74 4.68 16.82
CA GLU A 46 16.34 4.86 16.42
C GLU A 46 16.20 5.17 14.92
N TRP A 47 17.03 6.07 14.38
CA TRP A 47 17.00 6.44 12.97
C TRP A 47 17.15 5.22 12.04
N PRO A 48 18.20 4.37 12.17
CA PRO A 48 18.33 3.15 11.37
C PRO A 48 17.13 2.21 11.50
N ILE A 49 16.54 2.07 12.70
CA ILE A 49 15.35 1.24 12.90
C ILE A 49 14.17 1.80 12.08
N LEU A 50 13.95 3.12 12.12
CA LEU A 50 12.93 3.79 11.34
C LEU A 50 13.17 3.64 9.83
N GLY A 51 14.42 3.78 9.37
CA GLY A 51 14.79 3.55 7.97
C GLY A 51 14.49 2.13 7.52
N THR A 52 14.89 1.14 8.33
CA THR A 52 14.61 -0.28 8.06
C THR A 52 13.11 -0.57 8.06
N TYR A 53 12.35 0.06 8.97
CA TYR A 53 10.89 -0.05 9.02
C TYR A 53 10.22 0.57 7.78
N ALA A 54 10.71 1.70 7.29
CA ALA A 54 10.24 2.30 6.04
C ALA A 54 10.48 1.35 4.85
N VAL A 55 11.67 0.73 4.75
CA VAL A 55 11.99 -0.29 3.74
C VAL A 55 11.10 -1.52 3.89
N TYR A 56 10.74 -1.91 5.11
CA TYR A 56 9.81 -3.01 5.34
C TYR A 56 8.39 -2.66 4.85
N MET A 57 7.85 -1.52 5.27
CA MET A 57 6.53 -1.04 4.84
C MET A 57 6.47 -0.86 3.33
N TRP A 58 7.57 -0.39 2.75
CA TRP A 58 7.77 -0.29 1.31
C TRP A 58 7.60 -1.64 0.59
N ARG A 59 8.30 -2.67 1.05
CA ARG A 59 8.21 -4.04 0.50
C ARG A 59 6.83 -4.62 0.71
N LYS A 60 6.19 -4.33 1.85
CA LYS A 60 4.83 -4.77 2.16
C LYS A 60 3.83 -4.17 1.18
N LEU A 61 3.87 -2.85 0.97
CA LEU A 61 3.00 -2.15 0.03
C LEU A 61 3.19 -2.66 -1.41
N LEU A 62 4.44 -2.86 -1.84
CA LEU A 62 4.77 -3.51 -3.12
C LEU A 62 4.16 -4.90 -3.28
N LYS A 63 4.15 -5.68 -2.20
CA LYS A 63 3.57 -7.03 -2.18
C LYS A 63 2.05 -6.94 -2.26
N GLU A 64 1.42 -6.02 -1.53
CA GLU A 64 -0.03 -5.80 -1.54
C GLU A 64 -0.52 -5.32 -2.92
N GLU A 65 0.15 -4.36 -3.55
CA GLU A 65 -0.13 -3.92 -4.92
C GLU A 65 -0.03 -5.08 -5.93
N ARG A 66 1.02 -5.91 -5.81
CA ARG A 66 1.18 -7.10 -6.66
C ARG A 66 0.11 -8.16 -6.39
N SER A 67 -0.24 -8.37 -5.12
CA SER A 67 -1.24 -9.35 -4.70
C SER A 67 -2.67 -8.92 -5.05
N GLY A 68 -2.97 -7.62 -5.00
CA GLY A 68 -4.26 -7.04 -5.39
C GLY A 68 -4.51 -7.11 -6.89
N GLU A 69 -3.45 -6.97 -7.71
CA GLU A 69 -3.55 -7.11 -9.17
C GLU A 69 -3.46 -8.59 -9.64
N SER A 70 -2.75 -9.44 -8.90
CA SER A 70 -2.52 -10.86 -9.29
C SER A 70 -3.48 -11.85 -8.66
N ALA A 71 -4.37 -11.42 -7.77
CA ALA A 71 -5.53 -12.21 -7.43
C ALA A 71 -6.60 -11.92 -8.49
N PRO A 72 -6.79 -12.77 -9.53
CA PRO A 72 -8.12 -12.83 -10.11
C PRO A 72 -9.08 -13.01 -8.93
N PRO A 73 -10.24 -12.31 -8.88
CA PRO A 73 -11.26 -12.65 -7.90
C PRO A 73 -11.36 -14.17 -7.98
N ALA A 74 -11.01 -14.86 -6.88
CA ALA A 74 -11.04 -16.31 -6.87
C ALA A 74 -12.38 -16.66 -7.51
N PRO A 75 -12.42 -17.46 -8.60
CA PRO A 75 -13.70 -17.83 -9.18
C PRO A 75 -14.48 -18.40 -8.00
N VAL A 76 -15.49 -17.66 -7.56
CA VAL A 76 -16.47 -18.20 -6.63
C VAL A 76 -16.98 -19.39 -7.42
N VAL A 77 -16.58 -20.59 -6.99
CA VAL A 77 -17.02 -21.82 -7.62
C VAL A 77 -18.52 -21.82 -7.36
N ASP A 78 -19.24 -21.39 -8.39
CA ASP A 78 -20.66 -21.07 -8.40
C ASP A 78 -21.47 -22.37 -8.48
N ASP A 79 -21.42 -23.14 -7.39
CA ASP A 79 -22.27 -24.30 -7.14
C ASP A 79 -23.09 -24.11 -5.85
N ASP A 80 -23.23 -22.86 -5.37
CA ASP A 80 -24.13 -22.54 -4.25
C ASP A 80 -25.50 -22.11 -4.80
N PRO A 81 -26.56 -22.93 -4.66
CA PRO A 81 -27.92 -22.58 -5.11
C PRO A 81 -28.42 -21.25 -4.52
N ARG A 82 -27.88 -20.82 -3.37
CA ARG A 82 -28.23 -19.55 -2.72
C ARG A 82 -27.72 -18.35 -3.52
N LEU A 83 -26.55 -18.45 -4.15
CA LEU A 83 -25.95 -17.34 -4.90
C LEU A 83 -26.71 -17.09 -6.21
N ALA A 84 -27.09 -18.15 -6.90
CA ALA A 84 -27.96 -18.08 -8.08
C ALA A 84 -29.29 -17.39 -7.76
N ALA A 85 -29.95 -17.78 -6.66
CA ALA A 85 -31.20 -17.16 -6.21
C ALA A 85 -31.03 -15.67 -5.86
N TRP A 86 -29.89 -15.27 -5.31
CA TRP A 86 -29.58 -13.88 -5.00
C TRP A 86 -29.35 -13.03 -6.26
N ASN A 87 -28.61 -13.55 -7.24
CA ASN A 87 -28.36 -12.86 -8.51
C ASN A 87 -29.66 -12.66 -9.31
N ASP A 88 -30.53 -13.67 -9.33
CA ASP A 88 -31.87 -13.57 -9.93
C ASP A 88 -32.75 -12.52 -9.24
N TYR A 89 -32.69 -12.45 -7.91
CA TYR A 89 -33.39 -11.43 -7.14
C TYR A 89 -32.89 -10.03 -7.48
N LEU A 90 -31.58 -9.82 -7.52
CA LEU A 90 -30.98 -8.53 -7.90
C LEU A 90 -31.39 -8.12 -9.31
N ALA A 91 -31.33 -9.01 -10.29
CA ALA A 91 -31.75 -8.72 -11.66
C ALA A 91 -33.20 -8.21 -11.73
N ARG A 92 -34.10 -8.81 -10.94
CA ARG A 92 -35.52 -8.42 -10.86
C ARG A 92 -35.74 -7.06 -10.19
N VAL A 93 -34.97 -6.74 -9.16
CA VAL A 93 -35.07 -5.44 -8.49
C VAL A 93 -34.55 -4.33 -9.43
N HIS A 94 -33.42 -4.58 -10.10
CA HIS A 94 -32.85 -3.63 -11.06
C HIS A 94 -33.77 -3.38 -12.25
N SER A 95 -34.44 -4.41 -12.79
CA SER A 95 -35.41 -4.21 -13.87
C SER A 95 -36.60 -3.33 -13.46
N ASN A 96 -37.09 -3.48 -12.22
CA ASN A 96 -38.20 -2.68 -11.69
C ASN A 96 -37.81 -1.22 -11.43
N GLU A 97 -36.55 -0.97 -11.06
CA GLU A 97 -36.06 0.39 -10.82
C GLU A 97 -35.96 1.21 -12.11
N HIS A 98 -35.63 0.56 -13.23
CA HIS A 98 -35.65 1.21 -14.54
C HIS A 98 -37.07 1.58 -15.01
N SER A 99 -38.07 0.74 -14.72
CA SER A 99 -39.47 1.00 -15.08
C SER A 99 -40.08 2.19 -14.31
N HIS A 100 -39.68 2.37 -13.05
CA HIS A 100 -40.22 3.45 -12.20
C HIS A 100 -39.62 4.85 -12.50
N ARG A 101 -38.48 4.93 -13.20
CA ARG A 101 -37.82 6.20 -13.55
C ARG A 101 -38.35 6.83 -14.84
N GLU A 102 -38.97 6.03 -15.72
CA GLU A 102 -39.52 6.50 -17.00
C GLU A 102 -40.97 7.00 -16.91
N GLU A 103 -41.64 6.77 -15.77
CA GLU A 103 -43.06 7.14 -15.55
C GLU A 103 -43.24 8.42 -14.70
N SER A 104 -42.18 9.21 -14.48
CA SER A 104 -42.23 10.53 -13.81
C SER A 104 -41.92 11.69 -14.73
#